data_AF-A0A077ZZL0-F1
#
_entry.id   AF-A0A077ZZL0-F1
#
_cell.length_a   1.000
_cell.length_b   1.000
_cell.length_c   1.000
_cell.angle_alpha   90.00
_cell.angle_beta   90.00
_cell.angle_gamma   90.00
#
_symmetry.space_group_name_H-M   'P 1'
#
loop_
_entity.id
_entity.type
_entity.pdbx_description
1 polymer ?
#
loop_
_entity_poly.entity_id
_entity_poly.type
_entity_poly.pdbx_seq_one_letter_code
_entity_poly.pdbx_strand_id
1 'polypeptide(L)'
;MSKRGRSGRSGTKLRISCGLPTGAVMNCADNTGAKNLFVISVTAIGARLNRFPKGSVGDMFLASVKKEEKDTISTLRVRILIVYILS
;
A
#
# COMPACT_ATOMS: atom_id res chain seq x y z
N MET A 1 -15.82 -19.64 -13.41
CA MET A 1 -14.88 -18.94 -12.52
C MET A 1 -14.68 -17.52 -13.03
N SER A 2 -15.14 -16.50 -12.30
CA SER A 2 -14.95 -15.11 -12.72
C SER A 2 -13.46 -14.75 -12.64
N LYS A 3 -12.92 -14.14 -13.69
CA LYS A 3 -11.59 -13.52 -13.65
C LYS A 3 -11.63 -12.46 -12.55
N ARG A 4 -10.93 -12.68 -11.44
CA ARG A 4 -10.60 -11.60 -10.49
C ARG A 4 -9.66 -10.65 -11.20
N GLY A 5 -10.21 -9.71 -11.94
CA GLY A 5 -9.44 -8.60 -12.50
C GLY A 5 -8.81 -7.81 -11.36
N ARG A 6 -7.62 -7.24 -11.60
CA ARG A 6 -6.99 -6.27 -10.69
C ARG A 6 -7.77 -4.95 -10.76
N SER A 7 -8.98 -4.92 -10.20
CA SER A 7 -9.82 -3.73 -10.11
C SER A 7 -9.37 -2.91 -8.91
N GLY A 8 -8.50 -1.93 -9.14
CA GLY A 8 -7.98 -1.08 -8.06
C GLY A 8 -7.62 0.34 -8.46
N ARG A 9 -7.58 0.63 -9.76
CA ARG A 9 -7.24 1.96 -10.28
C ARG A 9 -8.30 2.38 -11.30
N SER A 10 -9.15 3.32 -10.94
CA SER A 10 -10.02 3.99 -11.90
C SER A 10 -9.22 5.13 -12.56
N GLY A 11 -9.04 5.04 -13.89
CA GLY A 11 -8.40 6.09 -14.69
C GLY A 11 -6.88 6.06 -14.77
N THR A 12 -6.34 6.97 -15.60
CA THR A 12 -4.90 7.17 -15.82
C THR A 12 -4.37 8.19 -14.81
N LYS A 13 -3.40 7.78 -13.98
CA LYS A 13 -2.73 8.70 -13.05
C LYS A 13 -1.68 9.53 -13.79
N LEU A 14 -1.63 10.82 -13.50
CA LEU A 14 -0.55 11.72 -13.94
C LEU A 14 0.80 11.31 -13.32
N ARG A 15 1.90 11.59 -14.02
CA ARG A 15 3.24 11.23 -13.54
C ARG A 15 3.66 12.16 -12.39
N ILE A 16 3.57 11.66 -11.15
CA ILE A 16 3.93 12.37 -9.92
C ILE A 16 5.20 11.73 -9.32
N SER A 17 6.08 12.56 -8.73
CA SER A 17 7.27 12.12 -8.01
C SER A 17 6.95 11.05 -6.96
N CYS A 18 7.60 9.89 -7.05
CA CYS A 18 7.41 8.77 -6.12
C CYS A 18 8.22 8.99 -4.84
N GLY A 19 7.54 9.30 -3.73
CA GLY A 19 8.15 9.54 -2.42
C GLY A 19 8.16 8.33 -1.48
N LEU A 20 7.45 7.26 -1.80
CA LEU A 20 7.29 6.09 -0.91
C LEU A 20 7.92 4.84 -1.53
N PRO A 21 9.15 4.47 -1.13
CA PRO A 21 9.75 3.19 -1.50
C PRO A 21 9.19 2.03 -0.66
N THR A 22 9.44 0.79 -1.10
CA THR A 22 9.23 -0.39 -0.25
C THR A 22 10.07 -0.32 1.02
N GLY A 23 9.48 -0.71 2.14
CA GLY A 23 10.08 -0.60 3.48
C GLY A 23 9.74 0.69 4.23
N ALA A 24 9.05 1.65 3.59
CA ALA A 24 8.58 2.85 4.26
C ALA A 24 7.45 2.53 5.26
N VAL A 25 7.42 3.28 6.37
CA VAL A 25 6.28 3.31 7.29
C VAL A 25 5.45 4.55 6.98
N MET A 26 4.15 4.37 6.78
CA MET A 26 3.19 5.44 6.55
C MET A 26 2.07 5.38 7.58
N ASN A 27 1.49 6.53 7.92
CA ASN A 27 0.36 6.57 8.83
C ASN A 27 -0.92 6.15 8.09
N CYS A 28 -1.81 5.44 8.79
CA CYS A 28 -3.15 5.13 8.26
C CYS A 28 -4.08 6.31 8.52
N ALA A 29 -4.82 6.72 7.51
CA ALA A 29 -5.87 7.74 7.61
C ALA A 29 -7.27 7.12 7.68
N ASP A 30 -7.37 5.79 7.67
CA ASP A 30 -8.63 5.06 7.74
C ASP A 30 -9.04 4.82 9.19
N ASN A 31 -10.34 4.78 9.43
CA ASN A 31 -10.92 4.48 10.75
C ASN A 31 -10.84 3.00 11.13
N THR A 32 -9.99 2.20 10.48
CA THR A 32 -9.91 0.74 10.67
C THR A 32 -9.02 0.31 11.86
N GLY A 33 -8.54 1.29 12.64
CA GLY A 33 -7.76 1.08 13.87
C GLY A 33 -6.28 0.73 13.64
N ALA A 34 -5.81 0.74 12.39
CA ALA A 34 -4.39 0.69 12.09
C ALA A 34 -3.77 2.09 12.30
N LYS A 35 -2.61 2.17 12.96
CA LYS A 35 -1.88 3.44 13.15
C LYS A 35 -0.75 3.59 12.14
N ASN A 36 0.08 2.55 12.06
CA ASN A 36 1.26 2.51 11.21
C ASN A 36 1.14 1.37 10.18
N LEU A 37 1.42 1.67 8.92
CA LEU A 37 1.47 0.71 7.81
C LEU A 37 2.89 0.60 7.33
N PHE A 38 3.31 -0.63 7.11
CA PHE A 38 4.58 -0.96 6.51
C PHE A 38 4.37 -1.33 5.04
N VAL A 39 4.99 -0.58 4.14
CA VAL A 39 4.87 -0.77 2.69
C VAL A 39 5.71 -1.95 2.24
N ILE A 40 5.06 -3.00 1.74
CA ILE A 40 5.72 -4.21 1.22
C ILE A 40 5.98 -4.07 -0.28
N SER A 41 4.98 -3.67 -1.06
CA SER A 41 5.12 -3.50 -2.51
C SER A 41 4.11 -2.53 -3.09
N VAL A 42 4.39 -2.06 -4.30
CA VAL A 42 3.51 -1.16 -5.07
C VAL A 42 2.96 -1.94 -6.24
N THR A 43 1.64 -1.88 -6.43
CA THR A 43 0.98 -2.55 -7.55
C THR A 43 1.24 -1.79 -8.86
N ALA A 44 1.16 -2.51 -9.99
CA ALA A 44 1.32 -1.95 -11.34
C ALA A 44 2.67 -1.24 -11.62
N ILE A 45 3.76 -1.73 -11.03
CA ILE A 45 5.13 -1.31 -11.35
C ILE A 45 5.87 -2.39 -12.14
N GLY A 46 6.67 -1.98 -13.13
CA GLY A 46 7.55 -2.87 -13.88
C GLY A 46 8.80 -3.25 -13.08
N ALA A 47 9.25 -4.51 -13.21
CA ALA A 47 10.47 -4.98 -12.56
C ALA A 47 11.72 -4.41 -13.25
N ARG A 48 12.72 -4.03 -12.45
CA ARG A 48 14.06 -3.65 -12.94
C ARG A 48 15.12 -4.07 -11.93
N LEU A 49 16.25 -4.57 -12.42
CA LEU A 49 17.39 -4.98 -11.60
C LEU A 49 17.82 -3.83 -10.67
N ASN A 50 18.00 -4.14 -9.38
CA ASN A 50 18.39 -3.24 -8.30
C ASN A 50 17.46 -2.03 -8.08
N ARG A 51 16.21 -2.07 -8.56
CA ARG A 51 15.21 -1.02 -8.30
C ARG A 51 14.15 -1.54 -7.34
N PHE A 52 14.07 -0.89 -6.18
CA PHE A 52 12.95 -1.10 -5.28
C PHE A 52 11.66 -0.50 -5.86
N PRO A 53 10.50 -1.18 -5.72
CA PRO A 53 9.21 -0.62 -6.08
C PRO A 53 9.00 0.68 -5.31
N LYS A 54 8.49 1.72 -5.98
CA LYS A 54 8.19 3.00 -5.35
C LYS A 54 6.88 3.55 -5.86
N GLY A 55 6.09 4.12 -4.97
CA GLY A 55 4.78 4.66 -5.30
C GLY A 55 4.69 6.14 -4.98
N SER A 56 3.72 6.79 -5.61
CA SER A 56 3.21 8.10 -5.23
C SER A 56 1.74 8.00 -4.87
N VAL A 57 1.18 9.12 -4.39
CA VAL A 57 -0.23 9.30 -4.09
C VAL A 57 -1.15 8.70 -5.18
N GLY A 58 -2.20 7.97 -4.79
CA GLY A 58 -3.12 7.31 -5.72
C GLY A 58 -2.56 6.05 -6.41
N ASP A 59 -1.38 5.56 -6.03
CA ASP A 59 -1.00 4.17 -6.28
C ASP A 59 -1.58 3.26 -5.20
N MET A 60 -1.81 2.00 -5.56
CA MET A 60 -2.28 0.99 -4.64
C MET A 60 -1.09 0.22 -4.07
N PHE A 61 -1.03 0.15 -2.74
CA PHE A 61 0.07 -0.46 -2.00
C PHE A 61 -0.35 -1.75 -1.33
N LEU A 62 0.57 -2.70 -1.29
CA LEU A 62 0.51 -3.86 -0.41
C LEU A 62 1.19 -3.48 0.91
N ALA A 63 0.43 -3.45 2.01
CA ALA A 63 0.98 -3.08 3.30
C ALA A 63 0.59 -4.07 4.40
N SER A 64 1.46 -4.19 5.39
CA SER A 64 1.14 -4.82 6.68
C SER A 64 0.90 -3.75 7.74
N VAL A 65 -0.01 -4.02 8.67
CA VAL A 65 -0.22 -3.14 9.82
C VAL A 65 0.89 -3.43 10.85
N LYS A 66 1.70 -2.42 11.17
CA LYS A 66 2.66 -2.51 12.27
C LYS A 66 1.93 -2.09 13.55
N LYS A 67 1.57 -3.08 14.37
CA LYS A 67 0.88 -2.86 15.65
C LYS A 67 1.92 -2.46 16.70
N GLU A 68 1.60 -1.45 17.50
CA GLU A 68 2.35 -1.16 18.74
C GLU A 68 1.80 -2.07 19.84
N GLU A 69 2.68 -2.57 20.69
CA GLU A 69 2.48 -3.70 21.60
C GLU A 69 1.24 -3.56 22.49
N LYS A 70 0.23 -4.42 22.26
CA LYS A 70 -0.62 -5.01 23.31
C LYS A 70 -1.45 -6.17 22.73
N ASP A 71 -1.06 -7.35 23.20
CA ASP A 71 -1.74 -8.65 23.26
C ASP A 71 -2.38 -9.25 22.00
N THR A 72 -1.99 -10.52 21.78
CA THR A 72 -2.38 -11.51 20.76
C THR A 72 -1.69 -11.49 19.38
N ILE A 73 -1.37 -12.72 18.94
CA ILE A 73 -0.50 -13.17 17.84
C ILE A 73 -0.63 -12.30 16.58
N SER A 74 0.53 -11.90 16.04
CA SER A 74 0.74 -11.06 14.85
C SER A 74 -0.05 -11.56 13.62
N THR A 75 -1.32 -11.21 13.55
CA THR A 75 -2.10 -11.47 12.34
C THR A 75 -1.63 -10.49 11.28
N LEU A 76 -0.76 -10.97 10.37
CA LEU A 76 -0.30 -10.27 9.17
C LEU A 76 -1.51 -10.04 8.24
N ARG A 77 -2.38 -9.08 8.59
CA ARG A 77 -3.47 -8.66 7.70
C ARG A 77 -2.83 -7.90 6.55
N VAL A 78 -2.57 -8.62 5.47
CA VAL A 78 -2.21 -8.05 4.17
C VAL A 78 -3.39 -7.20 3.73
N ARG A 79 -3.29 -5.88 3.93
CA ARG A 79 -4.31 -4.94 3.49
C ARG A 79 -3.80 -4.26 2.23
N ILE A 80 -4.64 -4.31 1.20
CA ILE A 80 -4.47 -3.45 0.03
C ILE A 80 -4.92 -2.07 0.50
N LEU A 81 -3.96 -1.19 0.77
CA LEU A 81 -4.31 0.20 1.02
C LEU A 81 -4.39 0.91 -0.32
N ILE A 82 -5.57 1.38 -0.65
CA ILE A 82 -5.71 2.51 -1.55
C ILE A 82 -5.37 3.71 -0.68
N VAL A 83 -4.30 4.42 -1.04
CA VAL A 83 -4.01 5.74 -0.45
C VAL A 83 -5.09 6.68 -0.99
N TYR A 84 -6.29 6.61 -0.42
CA TYR A 84 -7.30 7.65 -0.57
C TYR A 84 -6.87 8.79 0.34
N ILE A 85 -6.06 9.68 -0.20
CA ILE A 85 -6.08 11.06 0.27
C ILE A 85 -7.45 11.59 -0.17
N LEU A 86 -8.36 11.62 0.81
CA LEU A 86 -9.70 12.20 0.82
C LEU A 86 -10.82 11.53 0.00
N SER A 87 -11.93 11.33 0.73
CA SER A 87 -13.31 10.95 0.36
C SER A 87 -13.63 9.45 0.37
#